data_AF-A0A7Y4YJ17-F1
#
_entry.id   AF-A0A7Y4YJ17-F1
#
_cell.length_a   1.000
_cell.length_b   1.000
_cell.length_c   1.000
_cell.angle_alpha   90.00
_cell.angle_beta   90.00
_cell.angle_gamma   90.00
#
_symmetry.space_group_name_H-M   'P 1'
#
loop_
_entity.id
_entity.type
_entity.pdbx_description
1 polymer ?
#
loop_
_entity_poly.entity_id
_entity_poly.type
_entity_poly.pdbx_seq_one_letter_code
_entity_poly.pdbx_strand_id
1 'polypeptide(L)'
;MSLQTNPYGQLLSYAVLLLIFLLLNPAPEIIYQVRHDSPLDVFKTSYEFVLENWIEWFLPFALILIPIVLSPMGLQSFFSLSSRVGRGAGLDFFQLLVLPFTILGSWLDYMGIPSGISWYLGLLLTPPLAVAMLLFRGHLFASLHGVSRRQRRFASPFK
;
A
#
# COMPACT_ATOMS: atom_id res chain seq x y z
N MET A 1 -4.40 -13.13 -25.09
CA MET A 1 -4.09 -12.88 -26.53
C MET A 1 -4.71 -11.58 -27.07
N SER A 2 -5.71 -10.95 -26.42
CA SER A 2 -6.38 -9.74 -26.93
C SER A 2 -5.77 -8.38 -26.54
N LEU A 3 -4.94 -8.31 -25.49
CA LEU A 3 -4.32 -7.04 -25.05
C LEU A 3 -3.05 -6.65 -25.81
N GLN A 4 -2.38 -7.62 -26.45
CA GLN A 4 -1.12 -7.38 -27.17
C GLN A 4 -1.32 -6.59 -28.48
N THR A 5 -2.53 -6.61 -29.03
CA THR A 5 -2.88 -5.90 -30.27
C THR A 5 -3.47 -4.52 -30.02
N ASN A 6 -3.77 -4.16 -28.77
CA ASN A 6 -4.32 -2.86 -28.41
C ASN A 6 -3.17 -1.86 -28.12
N PRO A 7 -3.09 -0.70 -28.81
CA PRO A 7 -2.07 0.31 -28.53
C PRO A 7 -2.10 0.83 -27.09
N TYR A 8 -3.25 0.71 -26.40
CA TYR A 8 -3.43 1.05 -24.98
C TYR A 8 -3.41 -0.16 -24.05
N GLY A 9 -3.07 -1.37 -24.56
CA GLY A 9 -3.14 -2.61 -23.80
C GLY A 9 -2.31 -2.60 -22.51
N GLN A 10 -1.14 -1.96 -22.52
CA GLN A 10 -0.27 -1.83 -21.35
C GLN A 10 -0.87 -0.89 -20.30
N LEU A 11 -1.36 0.28 -20.71
CA LEU A 11 -2.03 1.23 -19.81
C LEU A 11 -3.27 0.60 -19.18
N LEU A 12 -4.09 -0.09 -19.99
CA LEU A 12 -5.29 -0.77 -19.52
C LEU A 12 -4.93 -1.89 -18.53
N SER A 13 -3.85 -2.63 -18.77
CA SER A 13 -3.34 -3.63 -17.83
C SER A 13 -2.94 -3.01 -16.50
N TYR A 14 -2.22 -1.87 -16.51
CA TYR A 14 -1.86 -1.15 -15.28
C TYR A 14 -3.09 -0.60 -14.55
N ALA A 15 -4.06 -0.05 -15.27
CA ALA A 15 -5.30 0.45 -14.68
C ALA A 15 -6.09 -0.67 -14.00
N VAL A 16 -6.21 -1.84 -14.65
CA VAL A 16 -6.88 -3.02 -14.08
C VAL A 16 -6.12 -3.54 -12.86
N LEU A 17 -4.79 -3.68 -12.94
CA LEU A 17 -3.97 -4.12 -11.81
C LEU A 17 -4.04 -3.14 -10.64
N LEU A 18 -4.05 -1.82 -10.90
CA LEU A 18 -4.23 -0.80 -9.87
C LEU A 18 -5.61 -0.92 -9.22
N LEU A 19 -6.66 -1.11 -10.02
CA LEU A 19 -8.01 -1.29 -9.51
C LEU A 19 -8.11 -2.54 -8.64
N ILE A 20 -7.54 -3.67 -9.08
CA ILE A 20 -7.45 -4.90 -8.29
C ILE A 20 -6.67 -4.65 -6.99
N PHE A 21 -5.51 -3.99 -7.08
CA PHE A 21 -4.72 -3.66 -5.90
C PHE A 21 -5.52 -2.83 -4.90
N LEU A 22 -6.20 -1.77 -5.35
CA LEU A 22 -7.01 -0.91 -4.48
C LEU A 22 -8.16 -1.68 -3.84
N LEU A 23 -8.92 -2.46 -4.64
CA LEU A 23 -10.09 -3.18 -4.14
C LEU A 23 -9.72 -4.34 -3.22
N LEU A 24 -8.60 -5.01 -3.45
CA LEU A 24 -8.17 -6.17 -2.66
C LEU A 24 -7.17 -5.81 -1.55
N ASN A 25 -6.77 -4.54 -1.43
CA ASN A 25 -5.84 -4.10 -0.38
C ASN A 25 -6.32 -4.40 1.05
N PRO A 26 -7.62 -4.29 1.39
CA PRO A 26 -8.16 -4.70 2.70
C PRO A 26 -8.38 -6.20 2.86
N ALA A 27 -8.35 -6.99 1.78
CA ALA A 27 -8.70 -8.42 1.82
C ALA A 27 -7.89 -9.22 2.86
N PRO A 28 -6.56 -9.01 3.04
CA PRO A 28 -5.82 -9.68 4.12
C PRO A 28 -6.39 -9.40 5.51
N GLU A 29 -6.75 -8.14 5.80
CA GLU A 29 -7.30 -7.78 7.11
C GLU A 29 -8.68 -8.40 7.34
N ILE A 30 -9.49 -8.47 6.28
CA ILE A 30 -10.78 -9.16 6.32
C ILE A 30 -10.57 -10.65 6.62
N ILE A 31 -9.58 -11.28 5.96
CA ILE A 31 -9.26 -12.70 6.18
C ILE A 31 -8.78 -12.96 7.61
N TYR A 32 -8.01 -12.03 8.18
CA TYR A 32 -7.46 -12.20 9.53
C TYR A 32 -8.45 -11.87 10.65
N GLN A 33 -9.29 -10.85 10.46
CA GLN A 33 -10.07 -10.26 11.55
C GLN A 33 -11.58 -10.52 11.46
N VAL A 34 -12.10 -10.85 10.28
CA VAL A 34 -13.54 -11.02 10.05
C VAL A 34 -13.85 -12.48 9.76
N ARG A 35 -14.95 -12.97 10.36
CA ARG A 35 -15.47 -14.29 10.02
C ARG A 35 -16.23 -14.22 8.71
N HIS A 36 -15.79 -15.01 7.75
CA HIS A 36 -16.38 -15.11 6.41
C HIS A 36 -16.73 -16.57 6.11
N ASP A 37 -17.88 -16.78 5.48
CA ASP A 37 -18.36 -18.13 5.14
C ASP A 37 -17.87 -18.55 3.74
N SER A 38 -17.60 -17.60 2.83
CA SER A 38 -17.07 -17.87 1.50
C SER A 38 -15.99 -16.85 1.04
N PRO A 39 -15.14 -17.22 0.06
CA PRO A 39 -14.19 -16.28 -0.55
C PRO A 39 -14.87 -15.08 -1.25
N LEU A 40 -16.08 -15.27 -1.79
CA LEU A 40 -16.85 -14.19 -2.42
C LEU A 40 -17.28 -13.13 -1.41
N ASP A 41 -17.55 -13.54 -0.18
CA ASP A 41 -17.86 -12.60 0.90
C ASP A 41 -16.66 -11.69 1.19
N VAL A 42 -15.43 -12.22 1.15
CA VAL A 42 -14.21 -11.41 1.31
C VAL A 42 -14.12 -10.32 0.25
N PHE A 43 -14.36 -10.66 -1.02
CA PHE A 43 -14.33 -9.70 -2.11
C PHE A 43 -15.39 -8.60 -1.95
N LYS A 44 -16.61 -9.01 -1.60
CA LYS A 44 -17.72 -8.08 -1.38
C LYS A 44 -17.44 -7.14 -0.21
N THR A 45 -17.03 -7.68 0.95
CA THR A 45 -16.68 -6.89 2.13
C THR A 45 -15.50 -5.97 1.86
N SER A 46 -14.50 -6.41 1.09
CA SER A 46 -13.37 -5.58 0.69
C SER A 46 -13.80 -4.40 -0.17
N TYR A 47 -14.68 -4.64 -1.15
CA TYR A 47 -15.26 -3.58 -1.98
C TYR A 47 -16.07 -2.57 -1.16
N GLU A 48 -17.00 -3.05 -0.33
CA GLU A 48 -17.83 -2.19 0.53
C GLU A 48 -16.97 -1.36 1.49
N PHE A 49 -15.96 -1.98 2.11
CA PHE A 49 -15.02 -1.29 2.99
C PHE A 49 -14.27 -0.17 2.28
N VAL A 50 -13.74 -0.42 1.07
CA VAL A 50 -13.03 0.61 0.29
C VAL A 50 -13.99 1.75 -0.05
N LEU A 51 -15.18 1.47 -0.56
CA LEU A 51 -16.15 2.52 -0.89
C LEU A 51 -16.44 3.44 0.30
N GLU A 52 -16.61 2.85 1.49
CA GLU A 52 -16.91 3.60 2.69
C GLU A 52 -15.69 4.31 3.29
N ASN A 53 -14.49 3.74 3.19
CA ASN A 53 -13.34 4.16 3.99
C ASN A 53 -12.07 4.45 3.18
N TRP A 54 -12.15 4.59 1.85
CA TRP A 54 -10.95 4.75 1.00
C TRP A 54 -10.02 5.89 1.42
N ILE A 55 -10.55 7.01 1.92
CA ILE A 55 -9.72 8.15 2.33
C ILE A 55 -8.90 7.73 3.55
N GLU A 56 -9.57 7.37 4.64
CA GLU A 56 -8.91 6.98 5.88
C GLU A 56 -7.98 5.77 5.71
N TRP A 57 -8.34 4.85 4.80
CA TRP A 57 -7.57 3.64 4.53
C TRP A 57 -6.29 3.90 3.74
N PHE A 58 -6.34 4.73 2.70
CA PHE A 58 -5.18 5.00 1.83
C PHE A 58 -4.37 6.23 2.26
N LEU A 59 -4.91 7.12 3.10
CA LEU A 59 -4.20 8.31 3.59
C LEU A 59 -2.86 7.98 4.27
N PRO A 60 -2.75 7.00 5.19
CA PRO A 60 -1.47 6.67 5.81
C PRO A 60 -0.42 6.25 4.78
N PHE A 61 -0.81 5.48 3.77
CA PHE A 61 0.09 5.10 2.68
C PHE A 61 0.52 6.31 1.85
N ALA A 62 -0.41 7.21 1.51
CA ALA A 62 -0.07 8.44 0.80
C ALA A 62 0.96 9.26 1.58
N LEU A 63 0.82 9.39 2.90
CA LEU A 63 1.77 10.11 3.76
C LEU A 63 3.16 9.43 3.79
N ILE A 64 3.20 8.10 3.93
CA ILE A 64 4.45 7.34 3.95
C ILE A 64 5.24 7.49 2.63
N LEU A 65 4.53 7.64 1.51
CA LEU A 65 5.13 7.76 0.19
C LEU A 65 5.57 9.19 -0.17
N ILE A 66 5.24 10.20 0.64
CA ILE A 66 5.59 11.62 0.37
C ILE A 66 7.08 11.80 0.04
N PRO A 67 8.05 11.28 0.83
CA PRO A 67 9.45 11.53 0.56
C PRO A 67 9.94 10.86 -0.71
N ILE A 68 9.28 9.84 -1.23
CA ILE A 68 9.65 9.27 -2.53
C ILE A 68 9.46 10.31 -3.62
N VAL A 69 8.42 11.14 -3.51
CA VAL A 69 8.13 12.20 -4.48
C VAL A 69 9.01 13.44 -4.23
N LEU A 70 9.29 13.75 -2.96
CA LEU A 70 10.04 14.96 -2.59
C LEU A 70 11.57 14.78 -2.59
N SER A 71 12.08 13.55 -2.41
CA SER A 71 13.52 13.26 -2.45
C SER A 71 14.03 13.23 -3.88
N PRO A 72 15.18 13.90 -4.18
CA PRO A 72 15.86 13.80 -5.47
C PRO A 72 16.20 12.35 -5.85
N MET A 73 16.56 11.51 -4.86
CA MET A 73 16.92 10.11 -5.07
C MET A 73 15.71 9.17 -5.03
N GLY A 74 14.63 9.56 -4.35
CA GLY A 74 13.40 8.77 -4.21
C GLY A 74 12.70 8.51 -5.55
N LEU A 75 12.47 9.58 -6.33
CA LEU A 75 11.84 9.47 -7.65
C LEU A 75 12.68 8.62 -8.61
N GLN A 76 13.99 8.84 -8.64
CA GLN A 76 14.91 8.07 -9.48
C GLN A 76 14.90 6.58 -9.11
N SER A 77 14.92 6.29 -7.80
CA SER A 77 14.85 4.92 -7.29
C SER A 77 13.54 4.25 -7.68
N PHE A 78 12.41 4.96 -7.54
CA PHE A 78 11.09 4.47 -7.92
C PHE A 78 10.99 4.15 -9.42
N PHE A 79 11.44 5.06 -10.30
CA PHE A 79 11.45 4.82 -11.74
C PHE A 79 12.43 3.71 -12.17
N SER A 80 13.56 3.58 -11.47
CA SER A 80 14.52 2.48 -11.71
C SER A 80 13.95 1.11 -11.30
N LEU A 81 13.11 1.07 -10.26
CA LEU A 81 12.39 -0.14 -9.85
C LEU A 81 11.26 -0.46 -10.84
N SER A 82 10.47 0.54 -11.22
CA SER A 82 9.30 0.36 -12.09
C SER A 82 9.67 0.01 -13.53
N SER A 83 10.80 0.51 -14.05
CA SER A 83 11.31 0.10 -15.36
C SER A 83 11.76 -1.36 -15.43
N ARG A 84 12.08 -1.98 -14.29
CA ARG A 84 12.36 -3.43 -14.19
C ARG A 84 11.08 -4.27 -14.23
N VAL A 85 9.96 -3.72 -13.76
CA VAL A 85 8.61 -4.33 -13.83
C VAL A 85 8.13 -4.51 -15.28
N GLY A 86 8.62 -3.70 -16.22
CA GLY A 86 8.23 -3.75 -17.63
C GLY A 86 8.73 -4.96 -18.43
N ARG A 87 9.61 -5.80 -17.86
CA ARG A 87 10.29 -6.90 -18.60
C ARG A 87 9.73 -8.30 -18.36
N GLY A 88 8.73 -8.46 -17.51
CA GLY A 88 8.09 -9.76 -17.28
C GLY A 88 6.98 -9.60 -16.25
N ALA A 89 5.83 -10.21 -16.50
CA ALA A 89 4.63 -10.03 -15.69
C ALA A 89 4.87 -10.41 -14.22
N GLY A 90 4.88 -9.41 -13.34
CA GLY A 90 4.96 -9.57 -11.89
C GLY A 90 5.94 -8.56 -11.28
N LEU A 91 5.63 -8.06 -10.09
CA LEU A 91 6.69 -7.53 -9.23
C LEU A 91 7.61 -8.72 -8.95
N ASP A 92 8.83 -8.72 -9.49
CA ASP A 92 9.79 -9.77 -9.16
C ASP A 92 9.84 -9.89 -7.64
N PHE A 93 9.88 -11.10 -7.09
CA PHE A 93 9.92 -11.31 -5.63
C PHE A 93 10.99 -10.43 -4.94
N PHE A 94 12.12 -10.23 -5.61
CA PHE A 94 13.18 -9.32 -5.17
C PHE A 94 12.76 -7.85 -5.12
N GLN A 95 11.90 -7.38 -6.01
CA GLN A 95 11.37 -6.01 -5.97
C GLN A 95 10.45 -5.82 -4.76
N LEU A 96 9.59 -6.81 -4.44
CA LEU A 96 8.78 -6.78 -3.22
C LEU A 96 9.66 -6.71 -1.95
N LEU A 97 10.78 -7.43 -1.96
CA LEU A 97 11.72 -7.43 -0.84
C LEU A 97 12.45 -6.08 -0.68
N VAL A 98 12.75 -5.40 -1.79
CA VAL A 98 13.53 -4.14 -1.79
C VAL A 98 12.65 -2.91 -1.55
N LEU A 99 11.33 -2.98 -1.83
CA LEU A 99 10.41 -1.85 -1.68
C LEU A 99 10.44 -1.18 -0.29
N PRO A 100 10.36 -1.91 0.85
CA PRO A 100 10.44 -1.30 2.17
C PRO A 100 11.74 -0.54 2.41
N PHE A 101 12.86 -1.04 1.87
CA PHE A 101 14.15 -0.37 1.94
C PHE A 101 14.19 0.89 1.08
N THR A 102 13.53 0.91 -0.09
CA THR A 102 13.45 2.14 -0.90
C THR A 102 12.62 3.24 -0.25
N ILE A 103 11.49 2.87 0.39
CA ILE A 103 10.63 3.80 1.12
C ILE A 103 11.44 4.42 2.27
N LEU A 104 12.02 3.58 3.13
CA LEU A 104 12.79 4.05 4.28
C LEU A 104 14.04 4.82 3.85
N GLY A 105 14.76 4.35 2.84
CA GLY A 105 15.91 5.06 2.27
C GLY A 105 15.55 6.46 1.76
N SER A 106 14.37 6.63 1.15
CA SER A 106 13.88 7.95 0.71
C SER A 106 13.58 8.88 1.90
N TRP A 107 13.07 8.34 3.01
CA TRP A 107 12.91 9.10 4.26
C TRP A 107 14.27 9.53 4.83
N LEU A 108 15.25 8.63 4.88
CA LEU A 108 16.57 8.92 5.41
C LEU A 108 17.31 9.95 4.55
N ASP A 109 17.20 9.84 3.22
CA ASP A 109 17.74 10.81 2.27
C ASP A 109 17.08 12.19 2.41
N TYR A 110 15.75 12.23 2.52
CA TYR A 110 15.02 13.47 2.77
C TYR A 110 15.47 14.15 4.08
N MET A 111 15.84 13.37 5.10
CA MET A 111 16.39 13.87 6.37
C MET A 111 17.89 14.23 6.28
N GLY A 112 18.53 14.09 5.11
CA GLY A 112 19.93 14.43 4.88
C GLY A 112 20.93 13.41 5.44
N ILE A 113 20.50 12.17 5.72
CA ILE A 113 21.38 11.13 6.30
C ILE A 113 22.32 10.57 5.22
N PRO A 114 23.65 10.54 5.47
CA PRO A 114 24.61 10.02 4.50
C PRO A 114 24.37 8.55 4.13
N SER A 115 24.53 8.23 2.84
CA SER A 115 24.31 6.90 2.26
C SER A 115 25.08 5.77 2.95
N GLY A 116 26.27 6.07 3.50
CA GLY A 116 27.09 5.10 4.23
C GLY A 116 26.44 4.56 5.51
N ILE A 117 25.56 5.33 6.16
CA ILE A 117 24.86 4.91 7.38
C ILE A 117 23.42 4.47 7.07
N SER A 118 22.80 5.05 6.03
CA SER A 118 21.42 4.78 5.63
C SER A 118 21.14 3.30 5.36
N TRP A 119 22.11 2.55 4.82
CA TRP A 119 21.95 1.10 4.61
C TRP A 119 21.78 0.33 5.92
N TYR A 120 22.63 0.61 6.92
CA TYR A 120 22.57 -0.05 8.22
C TYR A 120 21.29 0.31 8.98
N LEU A 121 20.89 1.59 8.92
CA LEU A 121 19.61 2.04 9.48
C LEU A 121 18.43 1.40 8.75
N GLY A 122 18.51 1.26 7.43
CA GLY A 122 17.53 0.53 6.64
C GLY A 122 17.34 -0.89 7.16
N LEU A 123 18.43 -1.65 7.26
CA LEU A 123 18.41 -3.03 7.74
C LEU A 123 17.90 -3.16 9.19
N LEU A 124 18.28 -2.23 10.07
CA LEU A 124 17.86 -2.23 11.47
C LEU A 124 16.39 -1.84 11.66
N LEU A 125 15.92 -0.81 10.94
CA LEU A 125 14.62 -0.19 11.17
C LEU A 125 13.50 -0.81 10.30
N THR A 126 13.81 -1.39 9.14
CA THR A 126 12.78 -1.95 8.25
C THR A 126 11.92 -3.03 8.95
N PRO A 127 12.46 -4.04 9.64
CA PRO A 127 11.64 -5.05 10.31
C PRO A 127 10.69 -4.48 11.39
N PRO A 128 11.14 -3.68 12.38
CA PRO A 128 10.24 -3.14 13.39
C PRO A 128 9.21 -2.17 12.78
N LEU A 129 9.59 -1.38 11.77
CA LEU A 129 8.64 -0.52 11.07
C LEU A 129 7.60 -1.31 10.27
N ALA A 130 7.99 -2.42 9.64
CA ALA A 130 7.07 -3.29 8.94
C ALA A 130 6.05 -3.91 9.91
N VAL A 131 6.51 -4.41 11.06
CA VAL A 131 5.63 -4.93 12.11
C VAL A 131 4.70 -3.84 12.64
N ALA A 132 5.23 -2.66 12.95
CA ALA A 132 4.43 -1.53 13.40
C ALA A 132 3.36 -1.14 12.36
N MET A 133 3.72 -1.14 11.07
CA MET A 133 2.77 -0.85 9.98
C MET A 133 1.69 -1.92 9.85
N LEU A 134 2.03 -3.21 9.99
CA LEU A 134 1.04 -4.29 9.98
C LEU A 134 0.07 -4.17 11.15
N LEU A 135 0.58 -3.91 12.36
CA LEU A 135 -0.26 -3.70 13.55
C LEU A 135 -1.13 -2.46 13.41
N PHE A 136 -0.57 -1.35 12.92
CA PHE A 136 -1.31 -0.13 12.65
C PHE A 136 -2.41 -0.35 11.62
N ARG A 137 -2.11 -1.04 10.51
CA ARG A 137 -3.12 -1.38 9.49
C ARG A 137 -4.23 -2.24 10.05
N GLY A 138 -3.88 -3.25 10.85
CA GLY A 138 -4.86 -4.12 11.48
C GLY A 138 -5.77 -3.35 12.43
N HIS A 139 -5.18 -2.50 13.28
CA HIS A 139 -5.94 -1.63 14.19
C HIS A 139 -6.82 -0.62 13.44
N LEU A 140 -6.29 0.00 12.39
CA LEU A 140 -7.02 0.94 11.56
C LEU A 140 -8.23 0.26 10.92
N PHE A 141 -8.05 -0.94 10.37
CA PHE A 141 -9.15 -1.74 9.83
C PHE A 141 -10.21 -2.01 10.90
N ALA A 142 -9.83 -2.50 12.09
CA ALA A 142 -10.76 -2.75 13.19
C ALA A 142 -11.54 -1.49 13.63
N SER A 143 -10.91 -0.32 13.59
CA SER A 143 -11.54 0.96 13.96
C SER A 143 -12.55 1.48 12.92
N LEU A 144 -12.39 1.09 11.66
CA LEU A 144 -13.19 1.55 10.53
C LEU A 144 -14.27 0.52 10.14
N HIS A 145 -13.99 -0.77 10.33
CA HIS A 145 -14.87 -1.86 9.96
C HIS A 145 -16.16 -1.85 10.80
N GLY A 146 -17.31 -1.95 10.14
CA GLY A 146 -18.62 -1.97 10.80
C GLY A 146 -19.16 -0.60 11.22
N VAL A 147 -18.45 0.50 10.96
CA VAL A 147 -18.93 1.86 11.26
C VAL A 147 -18.82 2.78 10.06
N SER A 148 -19.97 3.15 9.49
CA SER A 148 -20.02 4.09 8.36
C SER A 148 -19.49 5.48 8.76
N ARG A 149 -18.98 6.25 7.78
CA ARG A 149 -18.52 7.64 8.01
C ARG A 149 -19.57 8.52 8.67
N ARG A 150 -20.86 8.27 8.42
CA ARG A 150 -21.97 9.01 9.04
C ARG A 150 -22.14 8.59 10.49
N GLN A 151 -22.17 7.29 10.78
CA GLN A 151 -22.27 6.78 12.14
C GLN A 151 -21.12 7.28 13.03
N ARG A 152 -19.88 7.37 12.53
CA ARG A 152 -18.76 7.93 13.32
C ARG A 152 -18.96 9.40 13.74
N ARG A 153 -19.62 10.22 12.91
CA ARG A 153 -19.93 11.63 13.25
C ARG A 153 -21.08 11.76 14.26
N PHE A 154 -21.98 10.78 14.32
CA PHE A 154 -23.11 10.78 15.24
C PHE A 154 -22.84 9.99 16.54
N ALA A 155 -21.90 9.03 16.50
CA ALA A 155 -21.43 8.27 17.66
C ALA A 155 -20.47 9.07 18.56
N SER A 156 -20.09 10.29 18.16
CA SER A 156 -19.55 11.28 19.10
C SER A 156 -20.69 12.09 19.72
N PRO A 157 -21.21 11.65 20.86
CA PRO A 157 -21.54 12.59 21.91
C PRO A 157 -21.04 12.04 23.26
N PHE A 158 -20.07 12.74 23.85
CA PHE A 158 -19.61 12.57 25.25
C PHE A 158 -18.86 11.26 25.57
N LYS A 159 -17.53 11.36 25.66
CA LYS A 159 -16.73 10.71 26.70
C LYS A 159 -15.82 11.74 27.33
#